data_AF-A0A950B8E0-F1
#
_entry.id   AF-A0A950B8E0-F1
#
_cell.length_a   1.000
_cell.length_b   1.000
_cell.length_c   1.000
_cell.angle_alpha   90.00
_cell.angle_beta   90.00
_cell.angle_gamma   90.00
#
_symmetry.space_group_name_H-M   'P 1'
#
loop_
_entity.id
_entity.type
_entity.pdbx_description
1 polymer ?
#
loop_
_entity_poly.entity_id
_entity_poly.type
_entity_poly.pdbx_seq_one_letter_code
_entity_poly.pdbx_strand_id
1 'polypeptide(L)'
;AGRQRTFGGGVNYTFGPATAGFVYTQTNLTNAVGISPTQSGTGTKVIGFNATSARFQNFEGNVRYALTPALSLAGAYTYTRSNFGGGENPNYNTVALQSDYALSKRTDVYLQGDWQHVSSNPQNIGAYLNGLGSASTRQDQVAVTVGMRHRF
;
A
#
# COMPACT_ATOMS: atom_id res chain seq x y z
N ALA A 1 0.51 4.69 -19.80
CA ALA A 1 -0.93 4.40 -20.01
C ALA A 1 -1.54 5.56 -20.79
N GLY A 2 -2.46 5.27 -21.72
CA GLY A 2 -3.17 6.30 -22.49
C GLY A 2 -4.35 6.93 -21.73
N ARG A 3 -4.90 6.22 -20.74
CA ARG A 3 -5.90 6.78 -19.82
C ARG A 3 -5.91 6.02 -18.49
N GLN A 4 -6.18 6.75 -17.41
CA GLN A 4 -6.43 6.20 -16.08
C GLN A 4 -7.83 6.60 -15.61
N ARG A 5 -8.58 5.64 -15.07
CA ARG A 5 -9.85 5.89 -14.36
C ARG A 5 -9.79 5.24 -13.01
N THR A 6 -10.11 5.99 -11.96
CA THR A 6 -10.19 5.48 -10.60
C THR A 6 -11.54 5.82 -10.01
N PHE A 7 -12.15 4.87 -9.32
CA PHE A 7 -13.31 5.10 -8.46
C PHE A 7 -13.14 4.30 -7.17
N GLY A 8 -13.85 4.71 -6.13
CA GLY A 8 -13.82 4.02 -4.86
C GLY A 8 -14.89 4.53 -3.92
N GLY A 9 -15.03 3.83 -2.81
CA GLY A 9 -15.93 4.17 -1.73
C GLY A 9 -15.41 3.53 -0.45
N GLY A 10 -15.78 4.13 0.68
CA GLY A 10 -15.38 3.62 1.98
C GLY A 10 -16.37 3.99 3.06
N VAL A 11 -16.27 3.28 4.17
CA VAL A 11 -17.07 3.51 5.37
C VAL A 11 -16.15 3.46 6.58
N ASN A 12 -16.42 4.35 7.54
CA ASN A 12 -15.77 4.35 8.83
C ASN A 12 -16.82 4.23 9.92
N TYR A 13 -16.48 3.56 11.01
CA TYR A 13 -17.29 3.45 12.20
C TYR A 13 -16.44 3.69 13.44
N THR A 14 -16.89 4.60 14.30
CA THR A 14 -16.22 4.94 15.55
C THR A 14 -17.02 4.39 16.72
N PHE A 15 -16.36 3.64 17.59
CA PHE A 15 -16.92 3.11 18.82
C PHE A 15 -15.97 3.39 19.99
N GLY A 16 -16.31 4.38 20.80
CA GLY A 16 -15.47 4.84 21.89
C GLY A 16 -14.07 5.27 21.39
N PRO A 17 -12.97 4.71 21.93
CA PRO A 17 -11.61 5.04 21.52
C PRO A 17 -11.18 4.38 20.20
N ALA A 18 -12.01 3.49 19.63
CA ALA A 18 -11.70 2.77 18.40
C ALA A 18 -12.38 3.41 17.18
N THR A 19 -11.68 3.49 16.06
CA THR A 19 -12.26 3.76 14.74
C THR A 19 -11.80 2.68 13.78
N ALA A 20 -12.72 2.00 13.12
CA ALA A 20 -12.44 1.03 12.07
C ALA A 20 -12.97 1.54 10.74
N GLY A 21 -12.25 1.24 9.67
CA GLY A 21 -12.55 1.66 8.32
C GLY A 21 -12.42 0.52 7.34
N PHE A 22 -13.22 0.61 6.28
CA PHE A 22 -13.06 -0.23 5.10
C PHE A 22 -13.15 0.65 3.85
N VAL A 23 -12.22 0.45 2.93
CA VAL A 23 -12.16 1.20 1.66
C VAL A 23 -11.98 0.21 0.51
N TYR A 24 -12.80 0.40 -0.51
CA TYR A 24 -12.63 -0.24 -1.80
C TYR A 24 -12.24 0.80 -2.84
N THR A 25 -11.17 0.54 -3.59
CA THR A 25 -10.83 1.33 -4.77
C THR A 25 -10.55 0.45 -5.97
N GLN A 26 -10.84 0.97 -7.14
CA GLN A 26 -10.49 0.34 -8.41
C GLN A 26 -9.87 1.36 -9.34
N THR A 27 -8.74 1.00 -9.91
CA THR A 27 -8.07 1.74 -10.97
C THR A 27 -8.04 0.89 -12.24
N ASN A 28 -8.41 1.48 -13.37
CA ASN A 28 -8.28 0.90 -14.70
C ASN A 28 -7.38 1.80 -15.57
N LEU A 29 -6.32 1.21 -16.10
CA LEU A 29 -5.37 1.82 -17.00
C LEU A 29 -5.57 1.24 -18.39
N THR A 30 -5.89 2.07 -19.39
CA THR A 30 -5.92 1.66 -20.80
C THR A 30 -4.62 2.05 -21.50
N ASN A 31 -4.25 1.34 -22.55
CA ASN A 31 -2.95 1.39 -23.21
C ASN A 31 -1.79 1.31 -22.20
N ALA A 32 -1.95 0.45 -21.19
CA ALA A 32 -0.87 0.10 -20.28
C ALA A 32 -0.09 -1.04 -20.93
N VAL A 33 1.22 -0.86 -21.09
CA VAL A 33 2.07 -1.76 -21.90
C VAL A 33 3.04 -2.59 -21.04
N GLY A 34 3.19 -2.26 -19.76
CA GLY A 34 4.06 -3.00 -18.85
C GLY A 34 4.46 -2.23 -17.60
N ILE A 35 5.35 -2.85 -16.82
CA ILE A 35 5.99 -2.30 -15.62
C ILE A 35 7.49 -2.16 -15.89
N SER A 36 8.06 -1.02 -15.49
CA SER A 36 9.50 -0.75 -15.66
C SER A 36 10.34 -1.60 -14.69
N PRO A 37 11.61 -1.90 -15.03
CA PRO A 37 12.44 -2.77 -14.21
C PRO A 37 12.67 -2.26 -12.78
N THR A 38 12.73 -0.94 -12.59
CA THR A 38 12.85 -0.29 -11.28
C THR A 38 11.62 -0.51 -10.40
N GLN A 39 10.43 -0.54 -11.01
CA GLN A 39 9.15 -0.72 -10.31
C GLN A 39 8.77 -2.20 -10.14
N SER A 40 9.31 -3.10 -10.97
CA SER A 40 9.11 -4.54 -10.85
C SER A 40 10.24 -5.27 -10.14
N GLY A 41 11.38 -4.63 -9.87
CA GLY A 41 12.52 -5.27 -9.19
C GLY A 41 13.26 -6.31 -10.05
N THR A 42 12.95 -6.40 -11.35
CA THR A 42 13.45 -7.44 -12.27
C THR A 42 14.76 -7.08 -12.97
N GLY A 43 15.57 -6.21 -12.37
CA GLY A 43 16.87 -5.79 -12.91
C GLY A 43 16.73 -4.94 -14.17
N THR A 44 16.94 -5.55 -15.35
CA THR A 44 16.81 -4.88 -16.67
C THR A 44 15.57 -5.30 -17.46
N LYS A 45 14.86 -6.35 -17.01
CA LYS A 45 13.70 -6.90 -17.70
C LYS A 45 12.47 -6.01 -17.48
N VAL A 46 11.85 -5.56 -18.57
CA VAL A 46 10.51 -4.93 -18.56
C VAL A 46 9.47 -6.05 -18.51
N ILE A 47 8.46 -5.92 -17.64
CA ILE A 47 7.34 -6.85 -17.63
C ILE A 47 6.25 -6.28 -18.53
N GLY A 48 6.09 -6.85 -19.72
CA GLY A 48 5.04 -6.47 -20.65
C GLY A 48 3.68 -6.98 -20.20
N PHE A 49 2.64 -6.19 -20.42
CA PHE A 49 1.27 -6.66 -20.29
C PHE A 49 0.88 -7.34 -21.60
N ASN A 50 0.40 -8.58 -21.53
CA ASN A 50 -0.11 -9.31 -22.69
C ASN A 50 -1.54 -8.88 -23.07
N ALA A 51 -1.90 -7.64 -22.72
CA ALA A 51 -3.14 -6.96 -23.03
C ALA A 51 -2.90 -5.44 -23.03
N THR A 52 -3.83 -4.68 -23.60
CA THR A 52 -3.75 -3.21 -23.66
C THR A 52 -4.30 -2.53 -22.40
N SER A 53 -4.54 -3.25 -21.31
CA SER A 53 -5.09 -2.67 -20.09
C SER A 53 -4.60 -3.35 -18.82
N ALA A 54 -4.46 -2.57 -17.75
CA ALA A 54 -4.21 -3.08 -16.41
C ALA A 54 -5.28 -2.59 -15.44
N ARG A 55 -5.78 -3.49 -14.60
CA ARG A 55 -6.76 -3.19 -13.56
C ARG A 55 -6.19 -3.55 -12.20
N PHE A 56 -6.38 -2.65 -11.25
CA PHE A 56 -6.01 -2.82 -9.85
C PHE A 56 -7.25 -2.63 -9.00
N GLN A 57 -7.49 -3.53 -8.06
CA GLN A 57 -8.56 -3.44 -7.09
C GLN A 57 -7.94 -3.53 -5.70
N ASN A 58 -8.12 -2.49 -4.89
CA ASN A 58 -7.64 -2.46 -3.51
C ASN A 58 -8.81 -2.67 -2.56
N PHE A 59 -8.60 -3.55 -1.60
CA PHE A 59 -9.47 -3.79 -0.47
C PHE A 59 -8.67 -3.46 0.78
N GLU A 60 -8.99 -2.35 1.41
CA GLU A 60 -8.27 -1.86 2.59
C GLU A 60 -9.17 -1.96 3.82
N GLY A 61 -8.69 -2.68 4.83
CA GLY A 61 -9.22 -2.58 6.19
C GLY A 61 -8.24 -1.79 7.05
N ASN A 62 -8.72 -0.79 7.79
CA ASN A 62 -7.89 -0.02 8.70
C ASN A 62 -8.57 0.12 10.06
N VAL A 63 -7.74 0.27 11.10
CA VAL A 63 -8.18 0.47 12.47
C VAL A 63 -7.25 1.44 13.17
N ARG A 64 -7.82 2.30 13.99
CA ARG A 64 -7.11 3.15 14.93
C ARG A 64 -7.72 3.00 16.31
N TYR A 65 -6.88 2.91 17.33
CA TYR A 65 -7.28 2.80 18.72
C TYR A 65 -6.51 3.81 19.58
N ALA A 66 -7.23 4.68 20.29
CA ALA A 66 -6.66 5.59 21.28
C ALA A 66 -6.55 4.88 22.64
N LEU A 67 -5.37 4.35 22.97
CA LEU A 67 -5.14 3.65 24.24
C LEU A 67 -5.23 4.62 25.41
N THR A 68 -4.70 5.82 25.24
CA THR A 68 -4.78 6.93 26.18
C THR A 68 -4.96 8.24 25.41
N PRO A 69 -5.24 9.39 26.06
CA PRO A 69 -5.23 10.69 25.38
C PRO A 69 -3.89 11.04 24.73
N ALA A 70 -2.79 10.40 25.16
CA ALA A 70 -1.45 10.63 24.64
C ALA A 70 -0.94 9.52 23.70
N LEU A 71 -1.50 8.32 23.74
CA LEU A 71 -1.01 7.16 22.96
C LEU A 71 -2.09 6.61 22.04
N SER A 72 -1.78 6.51 20.75
CA SER A 72 -2.63 5.81 19.79
C SER A 72 -1.86 4.76 18.98
N LEU A 73 -2.56 3.68 18.63
CA LEU A 73 -2.11 2.66 17.70
C LEU A 73 -2.99 2.68 16.46
N ALA A 74 -2.40 2.45 15.31
CA ALA A 74 -3.11 2.28 14.05
C ALA A 74 -2.53 1.09 13.28
N GLY A 75 -3.39 0.44 12.51
CA GLY A 75 -2.99 -0.61 11.61
C GLY A 75 -3.87 -0.61 10.37
N ALA A 76 -3.28 -1.00 9.24
CA ALA A 76 -3.99 -1.17 7.99
C ALA A 76 -3.49 -2.41 7.25
N TYR A 77 -4.40 -3.07 6.56
CA TYR A 77 -4.09 -4.13 5.62
C TYR A 77 -4.78 -3.81 4.29
N THR A 78 -3.98 -3.74 3.24
CA THR A 78 -4.43 -3.53 1.86
C THR A 78 -4.13 -4.77 1.03
N TYR A 79 -5.17 -5.41 0.53
CA TYR A 79 -5.07 -6.42 -0.51
C TYR A 79 -5.30 -5.79 -1.88
N THR A 80 -4.28 -5.83 -2.73
CA THR A 80 -4.35 -5.33 -4.11
C THR A 80 -4.39 -6.51 -5.07
N ARG A 81 -5.53 -6.71 -5.70
CA ARG A 81 -5.67 -7.66 -6.81
C ARG A 81 -5.34 -6.97 -8.12
N SER A 82 -4.36 -7.49 -8.85
CA SER A 82 -4.00 -6.96 -10.15
C SER A 82 -4.40 -7.89 -11.29
N ASN A 83 -4.77 -7.29 -12.40
CA ASN A 83 -5.04 -7.98 -13.64
C ASN A 83 -4.42 -7.19 -14.79
N PHE A 84 -3.33 -7.74 -15.33
CA PHE A 84 -2.60 -7.15 -16.45
C PHE A 84 -3.05 -7.72 -17.80
N GLY A 85 -4.04 -8.61 -17.79
CA GLY A 85 -4.49 -9.35 -18.96
C GLY A 85 -3.50 -10.41 -19.45
N GLY A 86 -3.99 -11.32 -20.31
CA GLY A 86 -3.18 -12.42 -20.86
C GLY A 86 -2.60 -13.40 -19.83
N GLY A 87 -3.26 -13.55 -18.67
CA GLY A 87 -2.91 -14.52 -17.62
C GLY A 87 -2.01 -14.01 -16.50
N GLU A 88 -1.58 -12.74 -16.56
CA GLU A 88 -0.69 -12.13 -15.56
C GLU A 88 -1.48 -11.39 -14.48
N ASN A 89 -1.45 -11.93 -13.26
CA ASN A 89 -2.35 -11.52 -12.16
C ASN A 89 -1.67 -11.52 -10.78
N PRO A 90 -0.60 -10.72 -10.56
CA PRO A 90 0.03 -10.62 -9.25
C PRO A 90 -0.89 -9.95 -8.24
N ASN A 91 -0.81 -10.42 -7.00
CA ASN A 91 -1.54 -9.86 -5.87
C ASN A 91 -0.55 -9.27 -4.88
N TYR A 92 -0.83 -8.07 -4.38
CA TYR A 92 0.00 -7.39 -3.40
C TYR A 92 -0.71 -7.38 -2.05
N ASN A 93 0.03 -7.67 -0.99
CA ASN A 93 -0.44 -7.71 0.37
C ASN A 93 0.38 -6.70 1.14
N THR A 94 -0.21 -5.57 1.53
CA THR A 94 0.49 -4.51 2.24
C THR A 94 -0.06 -4.39 3.64
N VAL A 95 0.80 -4.47 4.65
CA VAL A 95 0.49 -4.25 6.06
C VAL A 95 1.22 -3.00 6.49
N ALA A 96 0.51 -2.10 7.17
CA ALA A 96 1.08 -0.94 7.84
C ALA A 96 0.67 -0.98 9.31
N LEU A 97 1.61 -0.73 10.21
CA LEU A 97 1.39 -0.61 11.64
C LEU A 97 2.08 0.65 12.15
N GLN A 98 1.38 1.43 12.96
CA GLN A 98 1.90 2.67 13.51
C GLN A 98 1.55 2.80 14.99
N SER A 99 2.51 3.30 15.77
CA SER A 99 2.30 3.86 17.10
C SER A 99 2.64 5.34 17.11
N ASP A 100 1.84 6.14 17.82
CA ASP A 100 1.99 7.59 17.94
C ASP A 100 1.80 8.00 19.39
N TYR A 101 2.79 8.70 19.94
CA TYR A 101 2.83 9.16 21.33
C TYR A 101 3.02 10.68 21.41
N ALA A 102 2.02 11.37 21.96
CA ALA A 102 2.06 12.80 22.24
C ALA A 102 2.92 13.09 23.49
N LEU A 103 4.09 13.68 23.28
CA LEU A 103 4.94 14.22 24.35
C LEU A 103 4.32 15.48 24.97
N SER A 104 3.61 16.28 24.16
CA SER A 104 2.87 17.47 24.58
C SER A 104 1.71 17.77 23.63
N LYS A 105 0.96 18.86 23.86
CA LYS A 105 -0.06 19.35 22.90
C LYS A 105 0.52 19.70 21.51
N ARG A 106 1.83 19.93 21.43
CA ARG A 106 2.53 20.41 20.23
C ARG A 106 3.53 19.41 19.68
N THR A 107 3.97 18.44 20.47
CA THR A 107 5.02 17.50 20.07
C THR A 107 4.53 16.07 20.19
N ASP A 108 4.73 15.29 19.14
CA ASP A 108 4.51 13.85 19.13
C ASP A 108 5.70 13.12 18.50
N VAL A 109 5.88 11.85 18.88
CA VAL A 109 6.82 10.91 18.27
C VAL A 109 6.07 9.70 17.77
N TYR A 110 6.49 9.15 16.64
CA TYR A 110 5.83 7.99 16.05
C TYR A 110 6.82 6.99 15.50
N LEU A 111 6.39 5.74 15.48
CA LEU A 111 7.06 4.62 14.84
C LEU A 111 6.07 3.95 13.90
N GLN A 112 6.48 3.74 12.66
CA GLN A 112 5.70 3.04 11.64
C GLN A 112 6.53 1.90 11.04
N GLY A 113 5.90 0.75 10.85
CA GLY A 113 6.43 -0.37 10.09
C GLY A 113 5.49 -0.71 8.95
N ASP A 114 6.04 -0.84 7.75
CA ASP A 114 5.33 -1.22 6.53
C ASP A 114 5.96 -2.49 5.97
N TRP A 115 5.12 -3.43 5.56
CA TRP A 115 5.53 -4.65 4.89
C TRP A 115 4.66 -4.89 3.68
N GLN A 116 5.26 -5.24 2.54
CA GLN A 116 4.55 -5.66 1.36
C GLN A 116 5.05 -6.99 0.85
N HIS A 117 4.11 -7.86 0.46
CA HIS A 117 4.37 -9.16 -0.16
C HIS A 117 3.61 -9.35 -1.47
N VAL A 118 4.31 -9.80 -2.51
CA VAL A 118 3.73 -10.10 -3.84
C VAL A 118 3.50 -11.60 -4.00
N SER A 119 2.23 -12.00 -4.06
CA SER A 119 1.80 -13.38 -4.32
C SER A 119 1.23 -13.53 -5.74
N SER A 120 0.99 -14.79 -6.17
CA SER A 120 0.52 -15.11 -7.53
C SER A 120 1.41 -14.49 -8.62
N ASN A 121 2.72 -14.69 -8.48
CA ASN A 121 3.74 -13.88 -9.13
C ASN A 121 4.63 -14.67 -10.11
N PRO A 122 4.13 -15.07 -11.28
CA PRO A 122 4.90 -15.87 -12.25
C PRO A 122 6.05 -15.09 -12.90
N GLN A 123 6.01 -13.75 -12.88
CA GLN A 123 7.02 -12.89 -13.48
C GLN A 123 8.12 -12.43 -12.50
N ASN A 124 8.12 -12.94 -11.25
CA ASN A 124 9.05 -12.56 -10.19
C ASN A 124 9.09 -11.04 -9.92
N ILE A 125 7.92 -10.41 -9.92
CA ILE A 125 7.72 -9.01 -9.53
C ILE A 125 8.09 -8.83 -8.06
N GLY A 126 8.97 -7.89 -7.79
CA GLY A 126 9.31 -7.48 -6.44
C GLY A 126 8.23 -6.66 -5.76
N ALA A 127 8.21 -6.70 -4.43
CA ALA A 127 7.41 -5.76 -3.65
C ALA A 127 7.95 -4.33 -3.82
N TYR A 128 7.04 -3.36 -3.93
CA TYR A 128 7.32 -1.95 -4.03
C TYR A 128 6.45 -1.16 -3.06
N LEU A 129 7.02 -0.82 -1.90
CA LEU A 129 6.45 0.15 -0.98
C LEU A 129 6.65 1.56 -1.56
N ASN A 130 5.54 2.27 -1.77
CA ASN A 130 5.55 3.63 -2.29
C ASN A 130 6.37 4.55 -1.37
N GLY A 131 7.22 5.38 -1.96
CA GLY A 131 8.14 6.25 -1.21
C GLY A 131 9.57 5.70 -1.10
N LEU A 132 9.80 4.43 -1.46
CA LEU A 132 11.14 3.88 -1.62
C LEU A 132 11.68 4.09 -3.05
N GLY A 133 13.00 4.11 -3.19
CA GLY A 133 13.69 4.41 -4.47
C GLY A 133 13.54 3.32 -5.55
N SER A 134 13.30 2.07 -5.16
CA SER A 134 13.06 0.96 -6.09
C SER A 134 12.32 -0.19 -5.42
N ALA A 135 11.74 -1.06 -6.24
CA ALA A 135 11.21 -2.34 -5.79
C ALA A 135 12.32 -3.26 -5.24
N SER A 136 11.94 -4.14 -4.32
CA SER A 136 12.78 -5.24 -3.86
C SER A 136 13.11 -6.19 -5.02
N THR A 137 14.26 -6.85 -4.99
CA THR A 137 14.55 -7.96 -5.92
C THR A 137 13.87 -9.26 -5.50
N ARG A 138 13.18 -9.25 -4.34
CA ARG A 138 12.39 -10.36 -3.80
C ARG A 138 10.93 -9.96 -3.67
N GLN A 139 10.09 -10.95 -3.42
CA GLN A 139 8.64 -10.79 -3.25
C GLN A 139 8.26 -9.97 -2.00
N ASP A 140 9.20 -9.75 -1.09
CA ASP A 140 8.99 -9.03 0.17
C ASP A 140 9.80 -7.73 0.23
N GLN A 141 9.19 -6.69 0.80
CA GLN A 141 9.85 -5.45 1.15
C GLN A 141 9.33 -4.94 2.50
N VAL A 142 10.25 -4.48 3.35
CA VAL A 142 9.95 -3.91 4.67
C VAL A 142 10.52 -2.50 4.73
N ALA A 143 9.76 -1.56 5.30
CA ALA A 143 10.23 -0.24 5.66
C ALA A 143 9.90 0.05 7.12
N VAL A 144 10.77 0.79 7.80
CA VAL A 144 10.54 1.27 9.17
C VAL A 144 10.84 2.75 9.20
N THR A 145 9.90 3.52 9.73
CA THR A 145 10.00 4.98 9.87
C THR A 145 9.87 5.35 11.32
N VAL A 146 10.79 6.16 11.82
CA VAL A 146 10.66 6.85 13.12
C VAL A 146 10.67 8.35 12.86
N GLY A 147 9.80 9.08 13.54
CA GLY A 147 9.70 10.52 13.35
C GLY A 147 9.22 11.25 14.58
N MET A 148 9.43 12.56 14.55
CA MET A 148 8.93 13.51 15.54
C MET A 148 8.25 14.64 14.80
N ARG A 149 7.05 15.02 15.25
CA ARG A 149 6.30 16.17 14.72
C ARG A 149 6.17 17.22 15.80
N HIS A 150 6.48 18.46 15.45
CA HIS A 150 6.26 19.63 16.30
C HIS A 150 5.32 20.63 15.59
N ARG A 151 4.33 21.14 16.31
CA ARG A 151 3.33 22.11 15.83
C ARG A 151 3.53 23.44 16.56
N PHE A 152 3.65 24.53 15.80
CA PHE A 152 3.91 25.88 16.30
C PHE A 152 2.63 26.65 16.63
#